data_AF-A0A949P3E4-F1
#
_entry.id   AF-A0A949P3E4-F1
#
_cell.length_a   1.000
_cell.length_b   1.000
_cell.length_c   1.000
_cell.angle_alpha   90.00
_cell.angle_beta   90.00
_cell.angle_gamma   90.00
#
_symmetry.space_group_name_H-M   'P 1'
#
loop_
_entity.id
_entity.type
_entity.pdbx_description
1 polymer ?
#
loop_
_entity_poly.entity_id
_entity_poly.type
_entity_poly.pdbx_seq_one_letter_code
_entity_poly.pdbx_strand_id
1 'polypeptide(L)'
;MMPLSSTATQDVSILKIYTGPCILMGAFIVWLTWVSAGVHPPADAKSLLSPMGGLFSLIVVVWVLMVVVRNGSIIFGHISLDYFADYHAKNLTNDLIERPARVFNNLMQVPQYFYIICILMILFENVDALQLTLAWAFVVLRTVHCIIYLALNWVPYRFASWALSCITLCILWYRFFDQMVLVF
;
A
#
# COMPACT_ATOMS: atom_id res chain seq x y z
N MET A 1 17.10 24.53 38.93
CA MET A 1 16.49 23.55 37.99
C MET A 1 16.94 23.94 36.60
N MET A 2 17.77 23.11 35.96
CA MET A 2 18.31 23.38 34.63
C MET A 2 17.21 23.11 33.58
N PRO A 3 16.87 24.05 32.69
CA PRO A 3 15.86 23.81 31.67
C PRO A 3 16.37 22.72 30.72
N LEU A 4 15.55 21.69 30.50
CA LEU A 4 15.83 20.66 29.50
C LEU A 4 16.13 21.34 28.15
N SER A 5 17.24 20.96 27.50
CA SER A 5 17.60 21.50 26.19
C SER A 5 16.49 21.18 25.18
N SER A 6 16.24 22.09 24.24
CA SER A 6 15.21 21.96 23.19
C SER A 6 15.30 20.64 22.39
N THR A 7 16.51 20.08 22.30
CA THR A 7 16.80 18.77 21.71
C THR A 7 16.10 17.62 22.43
N ALA A 8 16.18 17.55 23.77
CA ALA A 8 15.58 16.47 24.54
C ALA A 8 14.04 16.47 24.45
N THR A 9 13.42 17.64 24.37
CA THR A 9 11.97 17.77 24.17
C THR A 9 11.53 17.37 22.77
N GLN A 10 12.37 17.60 21.76
CA GLN A 10 12.10 17.22 20.37
C GLN A 10 12.21 15.70 20.18
N ASP A 11 13.21 15.05 20.78
CA ASP A 11 13.40 13.59 20.69
C ASP A 11 12.22 12.80 21.28
N VAL A 12 11.71 13.23 22.44
CA VAL A 12 10.52 12.63 23.08
C VAL A 12 9.27 12.79 22.20
N SER A 13 9.16 13.89 21.45
CA SER A 13 8.04 14.12 20.53
C SER A 13 8.07 13.17 19.33
N ILE A 14 9.25 12.94 18.74
CA ILE A 14 9.45 12.02 17.62
C ILE A 14 9.12 10.60 18.06
N LEU A 15 9.63 10.18 19.23
CA LEU A 15 9.37 8.83 19.74
C LEU A 15 7.86 8.57 19.88
N LYS A 16 7.10 9.51 20.44
CA LYS A 16 5.64 9.38 20.58
C LYS A 16 4.92 9.27 19.24
N ILE A 17 5.38 9.99 18.21
CA ILE A 17 4.81 9.93 16.85
C ILE A 17 5.00 8.54 16.23
N TYR A 18 6.18 7.93 16.39
CA TYR A 18 6.50 6.64 15.76
C TYR A 18 6.16 5.41 16.59
N THR A 19 5.88 5.55 17.89
CA THR A 19 5.55 4.41 18.77
C THR A 19 4.37 3.58 18.24
N GLY A 20 3.27 4.24 17.87
CA GLY A 20 2.07 3.56 17.33
C GLY A 20 2.34 2.78 16.03
N PRO A 21 2.86 3.42 14.97
CA PRO A 21 3.26 2.73 13.75
C PRO A 21 4.23 1.57 13.98
N CYS A 22 5.23 1.74 14.85
CA CYS A 22 6.20 0.68 15.16
C CYS A 22 5.55 -0.52 15.86
N ILE A 23 4.60 -0.30 16.78
CA ILE A 23 3.84 -1.38 17.42
C ILE A 23 3.02 -2.16 16.38
N LEU A 24 2.32 -1.46 15.47
CA LEU A 24 1.55 -2.11 14.41
C LEU A 24 2.45 -2.91 13.45
N MET A 25 3.62 -2.36 13.09
CA MET A 25 4.60 -3.07 12.28
C MET A 25 5.11 -4.32 12.98
N GLY A 26 5.47 -4.22 14.27
CA GLY A 26 5.90 -5.37 15.07
C GLY A 26 4.82 -6.44 15.17
N ALA A 27 3.58 -6.07 15.46
CA ALA A 27 2.44 -6.99 15.51
C ALA A 27 2.20 -7.68 14.17
N PHE A 28 2.30 -6.94 13.06
CA PHE A 28 2.16 -7.50 11.73
C PHE A 28 3.30 -8.47 11.39
N ILE A 29 4.54 -8.15 11.74
CA ILE A 29 5.69 -9.04 11.53
C ILE A 29 5.51 -10.33 12.34
N VAL A 30 5.07 -10.24 13.59
CA VAL A 30 4.76 -11.43 14.41
C VAL A 30 3.67 -12.27 13.74
N TRP A 31 2.56 -11.64 13.33
CA TRP A 31 1.50 -12.34 12.58
C TRP A 31 2.04 -12.99 11.31
N LEU A 32 2.89 -12.31 10.56
CA LEU A 32 3.48 -12.79 9.32
C LEU A 32 4.38 -14.01 9.58
N THR A 33 5.22 -13.96 10.61
CA THR A 33 6.04 -15.11 11.00
C THR A 33 5.19 -16.30 11.43
N TRP A 34 4.08 -16.06 12.14
CA TRP A 34 3.16 -17.12 12.55
C TRP A 34 2.41 -17.73 11.37
N VAL A 35 1.90 -16.91 10.44
CA VAL A 35 1.22 -17.38 9.23
C VAL A 35 2.19 -18.12 8.30
N SER A 36 3.44 -17.69 8.20
CA SER A 36 4.45 -18.40 7.41
C SER A 36 4.88 -19.71 8.06
N ALA A 37 4.80 -19.82 9.39
CA ALA A 37 5.14 -21.05 10.11
C ALA A 37 4.07 -22.12 9.91
N GLY A 38 4.46 -23.25 9.35
CA GLY A 38 3.58 -24.42 9.20
C GLY A 38 3.63 -25.04 7.82
N VAL A 39 2.91 -26.14 7.67
CA VAL A 39 2.68 -26.81 6.39
C VAL A 39 1.44 -26.20 5.77
N HIS A 40 1.59 -25.64 4.58
CA HIS A 40 0.50 -24.99 3.86
C HIS A 40 -0.08 -25.96 2.84
N PRO A 41 -1.38 -26.31 2.93
CA PRO A 41 -1.99 -27.20 1.97
C PRO A 41 -2.07 -26.53 0.58
N PRO A 42 -2.05 -27.33 -0.51
CA PRO A 42 -2.33 -26.82 -1.84
C PRO A 42 -3.68 -26.10 -1.89
N ALA A 43 -3.74 -25.01 -2.64
CA ALA A 43 -4.94 -24.22 -2.85
C ALA A 43 -5.28 -24.20 -4.35
N ASP A 44 -6.56 -24.03 -4.67
CA ASP A 44 -6.98 -23.86 -6.07
C ASP A 44 -6.38 -22.57 -6.63
N ALA A 45 -5.62 -22.68 -7.72
CA ALA A 45 -4.99 -21.54 -8.40
C ALA A 45 -6.00 -20.44 -8.75
N LYS A 46 -7.24 -20.82 -9.11
CA LYS A 46 -8.29 -19.85 -9.47
C LYS A 46 -8.70 -18.95 -8.30
N SER A 47 -8.45 -19.37 -7.07
CA SER A 47 -8.73 -18.55 -5.88
C SER A 47 -7.99 -17.21 -5.87
N LEU A 48 -6.84 -17.13 -6.55
CA LEU A 48 -6.05 -15.89 -6.71
C LEU A 48 -6.76 -14.81 -7.56
N LEU A 49 -7.76 -15.18 -8.36
CA LEU A 49 -8.57 -14.19 -9.09
C LEU A 49 -9.31 -13.25 -8.13
N SER A 50 -9.65 -13.73 -6.93
CA SER A 50 -10.37 -12.92 -5.95
C SER A 50 -9.56 -11.74 -5.38
N PRO A 51 -8.32 -11.91 -4.86
CA PRO A 51 -7.49 -10.77 -4.46
C PRO A 51 -7.06 -9.91 -5.67
N MET A 52 -6.87 -10.48 -6.86
CA MET A 52 -6.64 -9.69 -8.09
C MET A 52 -7.82 -8.76 -8.39
N GLY A 53 -9.05 -9.26 -8.34
CA GLY A 53 -10.26 -8.44 -8.51
C GLY A 53 -10.42 -7.39 -7.41
N GLY A 54 -10.05 -7.72 -6.17
CA GLY A 54 -10.06 -6.78 -5.05
C GLY A 54 -9.12 -5.59 -5.27
N LEU A 55 -7.88 -5.86 -5.68
CA LEU A 55 -6.90 -4.81 -6.00
C LEU A 55 -7.32 -3.98 -7.22
N PHE A 56 -7.89 -4.62 -8.24
CA PHE A 56 -8.38 -3.94 -9.43
C PHE A 56 -9.48 -2.95 -9.07
N SER A 57 -10.41 -3.40 -8.23
CA SER A 57 -11.50 -2.57 -7.71
C SER A 57 -10.95 -1.35 -6.96
N LEU A 58 -9.92 -1.54 -6.11
CA LEU A 58 -9.26 -0.43 -5.42
C LEU A 58 -8.64 0.58 -6.40
N ILE A 59 -7.93 0.10 -7.43
CA ILE A 59 -7.33 0.96 -8.46
C ILE A 59 -8.40 1.77 -9.19
N VAL A 60 -9.49 1.13 -9.61
CA VAL A 60 -10.60 1.79 -10.31
C VAL A 60 -11.25 2.84 -9.42
N VAL A 61 -11.52 2.53 -8.15
CA VAL A 61 -12.11 3.48 -7.20
C VAL A 61 -11.22 4.72 -7.04
N VAL A 62 -9.92 4.54 -6.83
CA VAL A 62 -8.98 5.67 -6.67
C VAL A 62 -8.81 6.45 -7.97
N TRP A 63 -8.80 5.77 -9.12
CA TRP A 63 -8.76 6.42 -10.43
C TRP A 63 -9.99 7.30 -10.67
N VAL A 64 -11.20 6.78 -10.43
CA VAL A 64 -12.45 7.54 -10.53
C VAL A 64 -12.41 8.73 -9.57
N LEU A 65 -11.99 8.53 -8.33
CA LEU A 65 -11.86 9.62 -7.36
C LEU A 65 -10.91 10.71 -7.86
N MET A 66 -9.76 10.35 -8.43
CA MET A 66 -8.82 11.30 -9.03
C MET A 66 -9.46 12.08 -10.18
N VAL A 67 -10.14 11.39 -11.10
CA VAL A 67 -10.79 12.02 -12.25
C VAL A 67 -11.88 13.00 -11.80
N VAL A 68 -12.73 12.58 -10.86
CA VAL A 68 -13.83 13.41 -10.32
C VAL A 68 -13.28 14.63 -9.59
N VAL A 69 -12.30 14.47 -8.72
CA VAL A 69 -11.74 15.57 -7.92
C VAL A 69 -11.01 16.58 -8.79
N ARG A 70 -10.19 16.14 -9.76
CA ARG A 70 -9.46 17.04 -10.67
C ARG A 70 -10.39 17.78 -11.62
N ASN A 71 -11.25 17.06 -12.34
CA ASN A 71 -12.15 17.67 -13.31
C ASN A 71 -13.19 18.56 -12.62
N GLY A 72 -13.72 18.12 -11.46
CA GLY A 72 -14.59 18.94 -10.64
C GLY A 72 -13.91 20.24 -10.21
N SER A 73 -12.65 20.19 -9.76
CA SER A 73 -11.93 21.40 -9.34
C SER A 73 -11.73 22.42 -10.48
N ILE A 74 -11.59 21.94 -11.72
CA ILE A 74 -11.52 22.80 -12.90
C ILE A 74 -12.90 23.38 -13.23
N ILE A 75 -13.93 22.53 -13.27
CA ILE A 75 -15.31 22.93 -13.63
C ILE A 75 -15.87 23.95 -12.62
N PHE A 76 -15.58 23.77 -11.33
CA PHE A 76 -16.00 24.70 -10.27
C PHE A 76 -15.08 25.91 -10.11
N GLY A 77 -14.04 26.04 -10.95
CA GLY A 77 -13.12 27.19 -10.94
C GLY A 77 -12.20 27.27 -9.72
N HIS A 78 -12.01 26.16 -9.00
CA HIS A 78 -11.08 26.08 -7.86
C HIS A 78 -9.61 26.09 -8.32
N ILE A 79 -9.33 25.60 -9.53
CA ILE A 79 -7.99 25.53 -10.14
C ILE A 79 -8.09 25.80 -11.65
N SER A 80 -7.14 26.56 -12.21
CA SER A 80 -7.04 26.79 -13.66
C SER A 80 -6.41 25.61 -14.41
N LEU A 81 -6.71 25.46 -15.70
CA LEU A 81 -6.06 24.43 -16.54
C LEU A 81 -4.54 24.62 -16.61
N ASP A 82 -4.09 25.87 -16.65
CA ASP A 82 -2.65 26.22 -16.70
C ASP A 82 -1.87 25.64 -15.52
N TYR A 83 -2.50 25.49 -14.35
CA TYR A 83 -1.87 24.82 -13.22
C TYR A 83 -1.44 23.39 -13.55
N PHE A 84 -2.28 22.62 -14.22
CA PHE A 84 -1.99 21.23 -14.56
C PHE A 84 -1.03 21.10 -15.74
N ALA A 85 -0.92 22.13 -16.59
CA ALA A 85 0.02 22.16 -17.70
C ALA A 85 1.46 22.30 -17.19
N ASP A 86 1.70 23.27 -16.30
CA ASP A 86 3.06 23.61 -15.88
C ASP A 86 3.42 23.10 -14.47
N TYR A 87 2.45 22.61 -13.70
CA TYR A 87 2.56 22.33 -12.25
C TYR A 87 3.15 23.49 -11.43
N HIS A 88 3.21 24.68 -12.01
CA HIS A 88 3.70 25.92 -11.42
C HIS A 88 2.49 26.71 -10.90
N ALA A 89 2.05 26.42 -9.67
CA ALA A 89 1.17 27.35 -8.97
C ALA A 89 1.98 28.33 -8.13
N LYS A 90 1.71 29.62 -8.35
CA LYS A 90 2.07 30.73 -7.44
C LYS A 90 1.32 30.65 -6.10
N ASN A 91 0.28 29.82 -6.01
CA ASN A 91 -0.56 29.61 -4.83
C ASN A 91 -0.54 28.13 -4.43
N LEU A 92 -0.32 27.84 -3.15
CA LEU A 92 -0.35 26.49 -2.60
C LEU A 92 -1.71 25.83 -2.92
N THR A 93 -1.76 24.99 -3.95
CA THR A 93 -2.97 24.26 -4.32
C THR A 93 -3.42 23.39 -3.15
N ASN A 94 -4.74 23.36 -2.93
CA ASN A 94 -5.33 22.57 -1.86
C ASN A 94 -4.88 21.11 -1.99
N ASP A 95 -4.11 20.63 -1.01
CA ASP A 95 -3.51 19.30 -0.97
C ASP A 95 -4.51 18.17 -1.26
N LEU A 96 -5.78 18.40 -0.89
CA LEU A 96 -6.90 17.48 -1.13
C LEU A 96 -7.16 17.19 -2.62
N ILE A 97 -6.84 18.12 -3.51
CA ILE A 97 -7.08 17.97 -4.97
C ILE A 97 -6.02 17.04 -5.59
N GLU A 98 -4.77 17.12 -5.10
CA GLU A 98 -3.66 16.31 -5.61
C GLU A 98 -3.53 14.95 -4.92
N ARG A 99 -4.10 14.77 -3.72
CA ARG A 99 -4.02 13.51 -2.97
C ARG A 99 -4.47 12.30 -3.79
N PRO A 100 -5.68 12.27 -4.40
CA PRO A 100 -6.12 11.12 -5.19
C PRO A 100 -5.16 10.75 -6.33
N ALA A 101 -4.60 11.76 -7.01
CA ALA A 101 -3.64 11.53 -8.08
C ALA A 101 -2.33 10.91 -7.60
N ARG A 102 -1.80 11.39 -6.46
CA ARG A 102 -0.60 10.79 -5.86
C ARG A 102 -0.85 9.37 -5.35
N VAL A 103 -2.03 9.10 -4.81
CA VAL A 103 -2.43 7.75 -4.38
C VAL A 103 -2.57 6.82 -5.59
N PHE A 104 -3.22 7.29 -6.65
CA PHE A 104 -3.32 6.55 -7.91
C PHE A 104 -1.94 6.22 -8.49
N ASN A 105 -1.04 7.20 -8.58
CA ASN A 105 0.32 6.97 -9.05
C ASN A 105 1.09 5.96 -8.18
N ASN A 106 0.90 5.97 -6.86
CA ASN A 106 1.50 4.96 -5.98
C ASN A 106 0.94 3.55 -6.26
N LEU A 107 -0.39 3.44 -6.46
CA LEU A 107 -1.03 2.19 -6.86
C LEU A 107 -0.59 1.71 -8.25
N MET A 108 -0.11 2.60 -9.11
CA MET A 108 0.39 2.22 -10.43
C MET A 108 1.85 1.70 -10.43
N GLN A 109 2.60 1.86 -9.33
CA GLN A 109 4.00 1.43 -9.28
C GLN A 109 4.18 0.02 -8.70
N VAL A 110 3.79 -0.20 -7.45
CA VAL A 110 4.08 -1.47 -6.75
C VAL A 110 3.05 -2.58 -6.99
N PRO A 111 1.73 -2.31 -7.02
CA PRO A 111 0.69 -3.29 -7.33
C PRO A 111 0.85 -4.07 -8.64
N GLN A 112 1.63 -3.58 -9.60
CA GLN A 112 1.78 -4.26 -10.89
C GLN A 112 2.61 -5.54 -10.76
N TYR A 113 3.58 -5.54 -9.85
CA TYR A 113 4.34 -6.74 -9.49
C TYR A 113 3.47 -7.79 -8.78
N PHE A 114 2.37 -7.39 -8.13
CA PHE A 114 1.42 -8.33 -7.55
C PHE A 114 0.62 -9.08 -8.63
N TYR A 115 0.13 -8.39 -9.67
CA TYR A 115 -0.56 -9.07 -10.76
C TYR A 115 0.36 -10.05 -11.50
N ILE A 116 1.61 -9.67 -11.72
CA ILE A 116 2.60 -10.55 -12.37
C ILE A 116 2.76 -11.84 -11.58
N ILE A 117 3.00 -11.78 -10.27
CA ILE A 117 3.20 -13.00 -9.48
C ILE A 117 1.94 -13.84 -9.39
N CYS A 118 0.75 -13.23 -9.28
CA CYS A 118 -0.51 -13.97 -9.30
C CYS A 118 -0.74 -14.71 -10.62
N ILE A 119 -0.43 -14.07 -11.75
CA ILE A 119 -0.54 -14.71 -13.08
C ILE A 119 0.45 -15.88 -13.18
N LEU A 120 1.70 -15.70 -12.73
CA LEU A 120 2.69 -16.78 -12.73
C LEU A 120 2.24 -17.95 -11.84
N MET A 121 1.78 -17.68 -10.63
CA MET A 121 1.23 -18.68 -9.71
C MET A 121 0.06 -19.47 -10.34
N ILE A 122 -0.84 -18.78 -11.05
CA ILE A 122 -1.94 -19.43 -11.79
C ILE A 122 -1.42 -20.29 -12.94
N LEU A 123 -0.47 -19.77 -13.73
CA LEU A 123 0.05 -20.44 -14.92
C LEU A 123 0.75 -21.77 -14.60
N PHE A 124 1.50 -21.82 -13.51
CA PHE A 124 2.22 -23.03 -13.10
C PHE A 124 1.42 -23.94 -12.17
N GLU A 125 0.16 -23.59 -11.86
CA GLU A 125 -0.75 -24.35 -10.99
C GLU A 125 -0.16 -24.74 -9.63
N ASN A 126 0.82 -23.97 -9.15
CA ASN A 126 1.53 -24.22 -7.90
C ASN A 126 1.19 -23.11 -6.91
N VAL A 127 0.08 -23.31 -6.21
CA VAL A 127 -0.48 -22.37 -5.23
C VAL A 127 -0.76 -23.09 -3.92
N ASP A 128 -0.38 -22.49 -2.81
CA ASP A 128 -0.71 -22.95 -1.45
C ASP A 128 -1.56 -21.92 -0.68
N ALA A 129 -2.08 -22.36 0.47
CA ALA A 129 -2.89 -21.50 1.34
C ALA A 129 -2.14 -20.26 1.85
N LEU A 130 -0.80 -20.33 1.98
CA LEU A 130 0.02 -19.19 2.39
C LEU A 130 0.06 -18.12 1.31
N GLN A 131 0.29 -18.49 0.05
CA GLN A 131 0.29 -17.55 -1.07
C GLN A 131 -1.05 -16.83 -1.21
N LEU A 132 -2.16 -17.55 -1.06
CA LEU A 132 -3.50 -16.93 -1.05
C LEU A 132 -3.68 -15.96 0.13
N THR A 133 -3.22 -16.34 1.32
CA THR A 133 -3.30 -15.49 2.53
C THR A 133 -2.46 -14.21 2.37
N LEU A 134 -1.23 -14.34 1.87
CA LEU A 134 -0.34 -13.22 1.59
C LEU A 134 -0.93 -12.30 0.50
N ALA A 135 -1.58 -12.87 -0.52
CA ALA A 135 -2.23 -12.10 -1.56
C ALA A 135 -3.35 -11.22 -1.00
N TRP A 136 -4.22 -11.77 -0.14
CA TRP A 136 -5.25 -10.98 0.54
C TRP A 136 -4.66 -9.94 1.50
N ALA A 137 -3.63 -10.31 2.26
CA ALA A 137 -2.94 -9.37 3.15
C ALA A 137 -2.37 -8.17 2.38
N PHE A 138 -1.80 -8.40 1.19
CA PHE A 138 -1.34 -7.32 0.30
C PHE A 138 -2.47 -6.37 -0.09
N VAL A 139 -3.62 -6.90 -0.52
CA VAL A 139 -4.80 -6.10 -0.91
C VAL A 139 -5.33 -5.28 0.26
N VAL A 140 -5.42 -5.87 1.45
CA VAL A 140 -5.88 -5.19 2.67
C VAL A 140 -4.92 -4.06 3.04
N LEU A 141 -3.61 -4.32 3.06
CA LEU A 141 -2.60 -3.29 3.37
C LEU A 141 -2.63 -2.14 2.36
N ARG A 142 -2.85 -2.44 1.08
CA ARG A 142 -3.01 -1.42 0.03
C ARG A 142 -4.26 -0.57 0.24
N THR A 143 -5.36 -1.20 0.63
CA THR A 143 -6.60 -0.51 0.96
C THR A 143 -6.40 0.42 2.15
N VAL A 144 -5.79 -0.07 3.23
CA VAL A 144 -5.45 0.71 4.43
C VAL A 144 -4.52 1.88 4.08
N HIS A 145 -3.48 1.64 3.28
CA HIS A 145 -2.58 2.70 2.82
C HIS A 145 -3.32 3.81 2.06
N CYS A 146 -4.22 3.43 1.14
CA CYS A 146 -5.02 4.39 0.38
C CYS A 146 -5.92 5.21 1.30
N ILE A 147 -6.60 4.57 2.26
CA ILE A 147 -7.45 5.26 3.24
C ILE A 147 -6.63 6.26 4.07
N ILE A 148 -5.48 5.84 4.60
CA ILE A 148 -4.60 6.72 5.39
C ILE A 148 -4.15 7.90 4.54
N TYR A 149 -3.75 7.68 3.29
CA TYR A 149 -3.23 8.74 2.43
C TYR A 149 -4.33 9.72 1.99
N LEU A 150 -5.52 9.22 1.63
CA LEU A 150 -6.64 10.07 1.22
C LEU A 150 -7.21 10.88 2.40
N ALA A 151 -7.54 10.20 3.51
CA ALA A 151 -8.27 10.80 4.62
C ALA A 151 -7.35 11.52 5.62
N LEU A 152 -6.40 10.80 6.21
CA LEU A 152 -5.61 11.30 7.35
C LEU A 152 -4.36 12.06 6.91
N ASN A 153 -3.75 11.64 5.79
CA ASN A 153 -2.46 12.08 5.28
C ASN A 153 -1.34 12.11 6.35
N TRP A 154 -1.41 11.20 7.33
CA TRP A 154 -0.42 11.12 8.40
C TRP A 154 0.75 10.24 7.97
N VAL A 155 1.90 10.87 7.76
CA VAL A 155 3.08 10.29 7.12
C VAL A 155 3.58 8.99 7.77
N PRO A 156 3.66 8.87 9.12
CA PRO A 156 4.18 7.65 9.76
C PRO A 156 3.35 6.39 9.46
N TYR A 157 2.02 6.46 9.63
CA TYR A 157 1.13 5.33 9.29
C TYR A 157 1.08 5.07 7.79
N ARG A 158 1.20 6.12 6.96
CA ARG A 158 1.27 5.99 5.50
C ARG A 158 2.51 5.20 5.08
N PHE A 159 3.67 5.52 5.68
CA PHE A 159 4.91 4.81 5.40
C PHE A 159 4.85 3.37 5.92
N ALA A 160 4.38 3.15 7.14
CA ALA A 160 4.27 1.81 7.73
C ALA A 160 3.39 0.87 6.88
N SER A 161 2.18 1.31 6.52
CA SER A 161 1.26 0.53 5.66
C SER A 161 1.85 0.23 4.27
N TRP A 162 2.53 1.20 3.66
CA TRP A 162 3.24 1.00 2.40
C TRP A 162 4.37 -0.03 2.55
N ALA A 163 5.23 0.11 3.55
CA ALA A 163 6.38 -0.76 3.78
C ALA A 163 5.93 -2.20 4.06
N LEU A 164 4.94 -2.40 4.93
CA LEU A 164 4.38 -3.72 5.22
C LEU A 164 3.81 -4.37 3.95
N SER A 165 3.11 -3.62 3.09
CA SER A 165 2.60 -4.15 1.84
C SER A 165 3.73 -4.61 0.90
N CYS A 166 4.83 -3.85 0.84
CA CYS A 166 6.00 -4.23 0.04
C CYS A 166 6.67 -5.49 0.60
N ILE A 167 6.83 -5.60 1.92
CA ILE A 167 7.40 -6.78 2.58
C ILE A 167 6.55 -8.02 2.31
N THR A 168 5.22 -7.92 2.47
CA THR A 168 4.29 -9.01 2.13
C THR A 168 4.44 -9.45 0.68
N LEU A 169 4.53 -8.50 -0.26
CA LEU A 169 4.73 -8.82 -1.66
C LEU A 169 6.08 -9.51 -1.92
N CYS A 170 7.16 -9.03 -1.31
CA CYS A 170 8.47 -9.70 -1.41
C CYS A 170 8.39 -11.15 -0.92
N ILE A 171 7.76 -11.40 0.23
CA ILE A 171 7.61 -12.75 0.78
C ILE A 171 6.77 -13.63 -0.16
N LEU A 172 5.71 -13.09 -0.76
CA LEU A 172 4.91 -13.81 -1.76
C LEU A 172 5.77 -14.24 -2.97
N TRP A 173 6.63 -13.35 -3.46
CA TRP A 173 7.59 -13.66 -4.53
C TRP A 173 8.61 -14.72 -4.11
N TYR A 174 9.21 -14.59 -2.93
CA TYR A 174 10.17 -15.57 -2.41
C TYR A 174 9.52 -16.95 -2.25
N ARG A 175 8.29 -17.01 -1.74
CA ARG A 175 7.54 -18.26 -1.59
C ARG A 175 7.29 -18.95 -2.93
N PHE A 176 6.93 -18.17 -3.96
CA PHE A 176 6.78 -18.70 -5.31
C PHE A 176 8.10 -19.29 -5.85
N PHE A 177 9.23 -18.57 -5.70
CA PHE A 177 10.52 -19.08 -6.17
C PHE A 177 10.96 -20.34 -5.43
N ASP A 178 10.76 -20.38 -4.11
CA ASP A 178 11.05 -21.56 -3.27
C ASP A 178 10.29 -22.80 -3.77
N GLN A 179 8.99 -22.66 -4.04
CA GLN A 179 8.18 -23.75 -4.59
C GLN A 179 8.62 -24.18 -6.00
N MET A 180 9.04 -23.24 -6.85
CA MET A 180 9.51 -23.59 -8.20
C MET A 180 10.83 -24.34 -8.17
N VAL A 181 11.77 -23.92 -7.33
CA VAL A 181 13.08 -24.60 -7.20
C VAL A 181 12.90 -26.02 -6.68
N LEU A 182 11.95 -26.26 -5.77
CA LEU A 182 11.68 -27.61 -5.24
C LEU A 182 10.99 -28.56 -6.24
N VAL A 183 10.45 -28.04 -7.34
CA VAL A 183 9.78 -28.82 -8.39
C VAL A 183 10.75 -29.27 -9.50
N PHE A 184 11.95 -28.67 -9.61
CA PHE A 184 13.01 -29.06 -10.55
C PHE A 184 14.13 -29.86 -9.87
#